data_AF-A0A1H3G2A6-F1
#
_entry.id   AF-A0A1H3G2A6-F1
#
_cell.length_a   1.000
_cell.length_b   1.000
_cell.length_c   1.000
_cell.angle_alpha   90.00
_cell.angle_beta   90.00
_cell.angle_gamma   90.00
#
_symmetry.space_group_name_H-M   'P 1'
#
loop_
_entity.id
_entity.type
_entity.pdbx_description
1 polymer ?
#
loop_
_entity_poly.entity_id
_entity_poly.type
_entity_poly.pdbx_seq_one_letter_code
_entity_poly.pdbx_strand_id
1 'polypeptide(L)' 'MEPAKAAEARFWDRMAELRIPDGEAWEALRVALAEIQDGAHHTDPWTVAVERLAADRQRPSDREPMQ' A
#
# COMPACT_ATOMS: atom_id res chain seq x y z
N MET A 1 -10.60 -20.31 12.33
CA MET A 1 -9.95 -19.04 12.72
C MET A 1 -8.50 -19.18 12.30
N GLU A 2 -8.05 -18.43 11.30
CA GLU A 2 -6.64 -18.47 10.91
C GLU A 2 -5.81 -17.86 12.06
N PRO A 3 -4.68 -18.46 12.47
CA PRO A 3 -3.86 -17.88 13.53
C PRO A 3 -3.26 -16.55 13.06
N ALA A 4 -3.19 -15.56 13.94
CA ALA A 4 -2.66 -14.23 13.62
C ALA A 4 -1.26 -14.28 12.96
N LYS A 5 -0.42 -15.23 13.36
CA LYS A 5 0.90 -15.47 12.75
C LYS A 5 0.85 -15.89 11.29
N ALA A 6 -0.16 -16.66 10.87
CA ALA A 6 -0.29 -17.06 9.47
C ALA A 6 -0.74 -15.87 8.61
N ALA A 7 -1.65 -15.04 9.12
CA ALA A 7 -2.04 -13.80 8.44
C ALA A 7 -0.86 -12.82 8.31
N GLU A 8 -0.06 -12.67 9.37
CA GLU A 8 1.17 -11.86 9.34
C GLU A 8 2.20 -12.39 8.33
N ALA A 9 2.45 -13.70 8.30
CA ALA A 9 3.37 -14.30 7.34
C ALA A 9 2.93 -14.06 5.89
N ARG A 10 1.63 -14.21 5.60
CA ARG A 10 1.06 -13.95 4.27
C ARG A 10 1.13 -12.48 3.89
N PHE A 11 0.99 -11.57 4.86
CA PHE A 11 1.19 -10.15 4.64
C PHE A 11 2.63 -9.86 4.21
N TRP A 12 3.63 -10.36 4.93
CA TRP A 12 5.04 -10.14 4.59
C TRP A 12 5.45 -10.82 3.28
N ASP A 13 4.92 -12.01 3.00
CA ASP A 13 5.11 -12.69 1.71
C ASP A 13 4.59 -11.80 0.56
N ARG A 14 3.38 -11.22 0.72
CA ARG A 14 2.80 -10.32 -0.27
C ARG A 14 3.59 -9.02 -0.45
N MET A 15 4.14 -8.45 0.63
CA MET A 15 5.01 -7.27 0.54
C MET A 15 6.29 -7.58 -0.24
N ALA A 16 6.89 -8.75 0.00
CA ALA A 16 8.07 -9.21 -0.71
C ALA A 16 7.79 -9.47 -2.19
N GLU A 17 6.66 -10.10 -2.53
CA GLU A 17 6.22 -10.29 -3.93
C GLU A 17 6.10 -8.95 -4.68
N LEU A 18 5.54 -7.94 -4.02
CA LEU A 18 5.33 -6.60 -4.56
C LEU A 18 6.57 -5.70 -4.47
N ARG A 19 7.67 -6.20 -3.90
CA ARG A 19 8.93 -5.47 -3.67
C ARG A 19 8.74 -4.18 -2.86
N ILE A 20 7.77 -4.17 -1.95
CA ILE A 20 7.54 -3.07 -1.03
C ILE A 20 8.52 -3.23 0.14
N PRO A 21 9.38 -2.25 0.43
CA PRO A 21 10.29 -2.34 1.56
C PRO A 21 9.52 -2.28 2.88
N ASP A 22 10.08 -2.90 3.94
CA ASP A 22 9.40 -3.05 5.22
C ASP A 22 8.94 -1.72 5.85
N GLY A 23 9.69 -0.64 5.62
CA GLY A 23 9.35 0.70 6.10
C GLY A 23 8.09 1.29 5.46
N GLU A 24 7.69 0.79 4.29
CA GLU A 24 6.54 1.28 3.53
C GLU A 24 5.35 0.29 3.57
N ALA A 25 5.55 -0.93 4.07
CA ALA A 25 4.54 -1.98 4.13
C ALA A 25 3.25 -1.53 4.88
N TRP A 26 3.42 -0.71 5.93
CA TRP A 26 2.31 -0.13 6.69
C TRP A 26 1.59 1.01 5.98
N GLU A 27 2.25 1.71 5.06
CA GLU A 27 1.59 2.70 4.21
C GLU A 27 0.78 1.99 3.13
N ALA A 28 1.37 0.96 2.49
CA ALA A 28 0.70 0.13 1.51
C ALA A 28 -0.57 -0.53 2.08
N LEU A 29 -0.52 -1.08 3.30
CA LEU A 29 -1.72 -1.61 3.95
C LEU A 29 -2.78 -0.52 4.14
N ARG A 30 -2.40 0.67 4.63
CA ARG A 30 -3.37 1.76 4.86
C ARG A 30 -4.06 2.18 3.57
N VAL A 31 -3.32 2.27 2.46
CA VAL A 31 -3.90 2.58 1.15
C VAL A 31 -4.83 1.47 0.69
N ALA A 32 -4.42 0.21 0.76
CA ALA A 32 -5.27 -0.92 0.37
C ALA A 32 -6.57 -0.99 1.19
N LEU A 33 -6.50 -0.74 2.50
CA LEU A 33 -7.68 -0.67 3.37
C LEU A 33 -8.58 0.52 3.05
N ALA A 34 -8.01 1.67 2.67
CA ALA A 34 -8.79 2.84 2.24
C ALA A 34 -9.58 2.52 0.96
N GLU A 35 -8.96 1.86 -0.02
CA GLU A 35 -9.63 1.46 -1.27
C GLU A 35 -10.79 0.48 -1.02
N ILE A 36 -10.57 -0.49 -0.15
CA ILE A 36 -11.62 -1.47 0.23
C ILE A 36 -12.79 -0.76 0.93
N GLN A 37 -12.50 0.20 1.81
CA GLN A 37 -13.53 0.95 2.54
C GLN A 37 -14.28 1.95 1.68
N ASP A 38 -13.62 2.56 0.69
CA ASP A 38 -14.24 3.45 -0.30
C ASP A 38 -15.19 2.68 -1.24
N GLY A 39 -15.17 1.34 -1.18
CA GLY A 39 -15.98 0.49 -2.05
C GLY A 39 -15.45 0.45 -3.48
N ALA A 40 -14.18 0.81 -3.67
CA ALA A 40 -13.56 0.79 -4.97
C ALA A 40 -13.51 -0.66 -5.48
N HIS A 41 -14.12 -0.90 -6.65
CA HIS A 41 -14.15 -2.21 -7.29
C HIS A 41 -12.80 -2.55 -7.93
N HIS A 42 -11.79 -2.75 -7.09
CA HIS A 42 -10.48 -3.24 -7.53
C HIS A 42 -10.41 -4.75 -7.41
N THR A 43 -9.98 -5.40 -8.49
CA THR A 43 -9.72 -6.84 -8.49
C THR A 43 -8.47 -7.18 -7.66
N ASP A 44 -7.54 -6.24 -7.53
CA ASP A 44 -6.35 -6.36 -6.67
C ASP A 44 -6.04 -5.01 -5.98
N PRO A 45 -6.57 -4.75 -4.77
CA PRO A 45 -6.36 -3.49 -4.06
C PRO A 45 -4.89 -3.26 -3.64
N TRP A 46 -4.09 -4.33 -3.58
CA TRP A 46 -2.67 -4.24 -3.25
C TRP A 46 -1.82 -3.65 -4.37
N THR A 47 -2.07 -4.04 -5.62
CA THR A 47 -1.42 -3.42 -6.79
C THR A 47 -1.72 -1.93 -6.84
N VAL A 48 -2.99 -1.54 -6.62
CA VAL A 48 -3.38 -0.12 -6.58
C VAL A 48 -2.66 0.62 -5.45
N ALA A 49 -2.51 0.00 -4.28
CA ALA A 49 -1.75 0.59 -3.18
C ALA A 49 -0.27 0.81 -3.55
N VAL A 50 0.36 -0.14 -4.25
CA VAL A 50 1.73 0.01 -4.77
C VAL A 50 1.82 1.14 -5.79
N GLU A 51 0.90 1.19 -6.74
CA GLU A 51 0.87 2.23 -7.78
C GLU A 51 0.70 3.62 -7.17
N ARG A 52 -0.15 3.77 -6.15
CA ARG A 52 -0.34 5.04 -5.45
C ARG A 52 0.85 5.44 -4.61
N LEU A 53 1.47 4.50 -3.89
CA LEU A 53 2.70 4.77 -3.15
C LEU A 53 3.83 5.19 -4.10
N ALA A 54 3.95 4.52 -5.26
CA ALA A 54 4.89 4.91 -6.30
C ALA A 54 4.57 6.29 -6.89
N ALA A 55 3.30 6.61 -7.11
CA ALA A 55 2.85 7.92 -7.61
C ALA A 55 3.10 9.04 -6.58
N ASP A 56 2.89 8.79 -5.28
CA ASP A 56 3.19 9.74 -4.21
C ASP A 56 4.70 10.04 -4.15
N ARG A 57 5.55 9.02 -4.25
CA ARG A 57 7.01 9.20 -4.35
C ARG A 57 7.44 9.98 -5.59
N GLN A 58 6.72 9.81 -6.69
CA GLN A 58 6.96 10.50 -7.95
C GLN A 58 6.36 11.90 -8.00
N ARG A 59 5.50 12.28 -7.05
CA ARG A 59 5.23 13.68 -6.78
C ARG A 59 6.43 14.20 -5.98
N PRO A 60 7.42 14.86 -6.60
CA PRO A 60 8.23 15.78 -5.81
C PRO A 60 7.26 16.71 -5.08
N SER A 61 7.63 17.17 -3.89
CA SER A 61 6.92 18.23 -3.17
C SER A 61 6.72 19.45 -4.06
N ASP A 62 5.72 19.40 -4.93
CA ASP A 62 5.15 20.50 -5.70
C ASP A 62 4.07 21.17 -4.83
N ARG A 63 4.39 21.28 -3.53
CA ARG A 63 3.83 22.30 -2.66
C ARG A 63 4.90 23.37 -2.48
N GLU A 64 4.98 24.17 -3.55
CA GLU A 64 5.21 25.62 -3.58
C GLU A 64 6.62 26.16 -3.24
N PRO A 65 7.36 26.69 -4.23
CA PRO A 65 8.03 27.98 -4.10
C PRO A 65 7.07 29.11 -4.48
N MET A 66 7.18 30.27 -3.79
CA MET A 66 6.45 31.55 -3.94
C MET A 66 5.15 31.62 -3.11
N GLN A 67 4.98 32.50 -2.11
CA GLN A 67 5.66 33.72 -1.65
C GLN A 67 5.51 33.81 -0.12
#